data_AF-A0A143BHG2-F1
#
_entry.id   AF-A0A143BHG2-F1
#
_cell.length_a   1.000
_cell.length_b   1.000
_cell.length_c   1.000
_cell.angle_alpha   90.00
_cell.angle_beta   90.00
_cell.angle_gamma   90.00
#
_symmetry.space_group_name_H-M   'P 1'
#
loop_
_entity.id
_entity.type
_entity.pdbx_description
1 polymer ?
#
loop_
_entity_poly.entity_id
_entity_poly.type
_entity_poly.pdbx_seq_one_letter_code
_entity_poly.pdbx_strand_id
1 'polypeptide(L)'
;MPLRLLVIGGVAGGATAAARARRLDEHAEITILERGPYVSYANCGLPYFIARQIEERERLLLATPESFARRYRICVKVQTEALELDRAGQRVRIHGPDGDEWLPYDRLILGQGGLPVRPPLPGSDAPHVFTLWSVPDMDRLDAFIATHRPATAVVVGGGFIGLEMAEAFHERGIATTVVEMLPTVMSLMDPEFGVQVARELEGHQVHVLTDTGVQAVHTAEREVELTTGVRLPADLVLFATGVRPELTLARQAGLEIGASGGLVVNEFLQTSDPNIYAAGDMIEVEHLVSGRRARVPLAGPANRQGRIAASNAMGVPMPYGGALGTSVVKIFGATAGMTGLSERAARAAGFDVGVAIVHANHHAKYYPGARELSLKLVYDRTNARLLGGQAFGHAGVDKRIDVLAMALLGRMTLHELAQVDLSYAPPYSSANDPVNVAAFVGENDLAGYSPNITASQLADALQSSAPPLVLDVRNPDEYLAAHIQGALNIPVDDVRARLSEIPRDRAIAVHCKSGFRGHLAARILRQHGYTNLVNLTGGWTSFALECSERQRKGQLTPQLQCITG
;
A
#
# COMPACT_ATOMS: atom_id res chain seq x y z
N MET A 1 19.04 -15.00 39.76
CA MET A 1 19.89 -14.45 38.69
C MET A 1 19.07 -13.43 37.93
N PRO A 2 19.68 -12.36 37.38
CA PRO A 2 18.96 -11.44 36.50
C PRO A 2 18.39 -12.20 35.30
N LEU A 3 17.22 -11.78 34.80
CA LEU A 3 16.62 -12.35 33.61
C LEU A 3 17.48 -12.03 32.38
N ARG A 4 17.79 -13.04 31.57
CA ARG A 4 18.53 -12.91 30.31
C ARG A 4 17.57 -12.86 29.13
N LEU A 5 17.46 -11.68 28.52
CA LEU A 5 16.71 -11.45 27.30
C LEU A 5 17.67 -11.40 26.10
N LEU A 6 17.49 -12.33 25.17
CA LEU A 6 18.19 -12.31 23.89
C LEU A 6 17.22 -11.83 22.79
N VAL A 7 17.69 -10.93 21.92
CA VAL A 7 16.92 -10.40 20.79
C VAL A 7 17.71 -10.64 19.50
N ILE A 8 17.08 -11.26 18.50
CA ILE A 8 17.70 -11.55 17.19
C ILE A 8 17.11 -10.60 16.14
N GLY A 9 17.94 -9.73 15.58
CA GLY A 9 17.58 -8.64 14.68
C GLY A 9 17.52 -7.29 15.41
N GLY A 10 18.35 -6.34 15.00
CA GLY A 10 18.58 -5.07 15.70
C GLY A 10 17.93 -3.85 15.08
N VAL A 11 16.89 -4.01 14.25
CA VAL A 11 16.19 -2.91 13.55
C VAL A 11 14.80 -2.69 14.17
N ALA A 12 13.73 -2.51 13.40
CA ALA A 12 12.44 -1.99 13.89
C ALA A 12 11.85 -2.76 15.08
N GLY A 13 11.59 -4.06 14.93
CA GLY A 13 10.99 -4.89 15.98
C GLY A 13 11.94 -5.10 17.16
N GLY A 14 13.15 -5.59 16.89
CA GLY A 14 14.08 -5.98 17.95
C GLY A 14 14.70 -4.81 18.72
N ALA A 15 15.09 -3.72 18.06
CA ALA A 15 15.61 -2.53 18.77
C ALA A 15 14.53 -1.91 19.68
N THR A 16 13.30 -1.84 19.19
CA THR A 16 12.16 -1.36 19.99
C THR A 16 11.90 -2.28 21.18
N ALA A 17 11.95 -3.59 20.97
CA ALA A 17 11.79 -4.59 22.02
C ALA A 17 12.87 -4.43 23.11
N ALA A 18 14.15 -4.40 22.73
CA ALA A 18 15.26 -4.29 23.67
C ALA A 18 15.20 -2.98 24.48
N ALA A 19 14.96 -1.84 23.82
CA ALA A 19 14.81 -0.55 24.51
C ALA A 19 13.60 -0.54 25.46
N ARG A 20 12.49 -1.20 25.09
CA ARG A 20 11.32 -1.35 25.97
C ARG A 20 11.64 -2.24 27.17
N ALA A 21 12.32 -3.37 26.96
CA ALA A 21 12.67 -4.30 28.03
C ALA A 21 13.51 -3.64 29.11
N ARG A 22 14.52 -2.82 28.74
CA ARG A 22 15.29 -2.06 29.73
C ARG A 22 14.42 -1.14 30.59
N ARG A 23 13.44 -0.45 29.98
CA ARG A 23 12.52 0.44 30.72
C ARG A 23 11.56 -0.32 31.65
N LEU A 24 11.44 -1.63 31.50
CA LEU A 24 10.62 -2.48 32.37
C LEU A 24 11.43 -3.10 33.51
N ASP A 25 12.71 -3.41 33.27
CA ASP A 25 13.59 -4.02 34.26
C ASP A 25 15.03 -3.51 34.10
N GLU A 26 15.52 -2.82 35.14
CA GLU A 26 16.88 -2.28 35.19
C GLU A 26 17.94 -3.34 35.50
N HIS A 27 17.53 -4.52 35.98
CA HIS A 27 18.41 -5.62 36.33
C HIS A 27 18.52 -6.69 35.24
N ALA A 28 17.62 -6.71 34.25
CA ALA A 28 17.68 -7.65 33.15
C ALA A 28 18.99 -7.52 32.35
N GLU A 29 19.55 -8.65 31.94
CA GLU A 29 20.66 -8.73 30.99
C GLU A 29 20.06 -8.80 29.59
N ILE A 30 20.33 -7.79 28.75
CA ILE A 30 19.70 -7.66 27.43
C ILE A 30 20.79 -7.65 26.36
N THR A 31 20.71 -8.59 25.44
CA THR A 31 21.63 -8.70 24.29
C THR A 31 20.86 -8.65 22.98
N ILE A 32 21.31 -7.81 22.04
CA ILE A 32 20.84 -7.79 20.66
C ILE A 32 21.91 -8.43 19.78
N LEU A 33 21.50 -9.36 18.92
CA LEU A 33 22.30 -9.92 17.84
C LEU A 33 21.86 -9.29 16.52
N GLU A 34 22.80 -8.74 15.78
CA GLU A 34 22.57 -8.18 14.45
C GLU A 34 23.63 -8.72 13.49
N ARG A 35 23.19 -9.39 12.42
CA ARG A 35 24.09 -9.95 11.40
C ARG A 35 24.80 -8.86 10.61
N GLY A 36 24.14 -7.72 10.43
CA GLY A 36 24.67 -6.57 9.72
C GLY A 36 25.60 -5.73 10.59
N PRO A 37 26.26 -4.73 9.98
CA PRO A 37 27.13 -3.81 10.70
C PRO A 37 26.39 -2.70 11.47
N TYR A 38 25.08 -2.52 11.24
CA TYR A 38 24.30 -1.42 11.81
C TYR A 38 23.03 -1.91 12.50
N VAL A 39 22.68 -1.27 13.60
CA VAL A 39 21.40 -1.41 14.30
C VAL A 39 20.58 -0.15 14.15
N SER A 40 19.25 -0.25 14.29
CA SER A 40 18.32 0.88 14.30
C SER A 40 18.55 1.88 13.16
N TYR A 41 18.77 1.38 11.95
CA TYR A 41 18.85 2.23 10.77
C TYR A 41 17.47 2.45 10.13
N ALA A 42 17.31 3.56 9.41
CA ALA A 42 16.07 3.95 8.77
C ALA A 42 15.91 3.26 7.40
N ASN A 43 15.44 2.01 7.36
CA ASN A 43 15.19 1.25 6.12
C ASN A 43 14.36 2.05 5.10
N CYS A 44 13.33 2.75 5.58
CA CYS A 44 12.46 3.54 4.74
C CYS A 44 13.14 4.78 4.14
N GLY A 45 14.29 5.20 4.68
CA GLY A 45 15.08 6.32 4.17
C GLY A 45 16.06 5.94 3.05
N LEU A 46 16.28 4.65 2.78
CA LEU A 46 17.30 4.21 1.82
C LEU A 46 17.02 4.72 0.39
N PRO A 47 15.79 4.62 -0.16
CA PRO A 47 15.50 5.16 -1.50
C PRO A 47 15.73 6.67 -1.59
N TYR A 48 15.35 7.40 -0.54
CA TYR A 48 15.50 8.86 -0.48
C TYR A 48 16.96 9.32 -0.38
N PHE A 49 17.85 8.50 0.18
CA PHE A 49 19.29 8.74 0.10
C PHE A 49 19.83 8.50 -1.31
N ILE A 50 19.43 7.40 -1.97
CA ILE A 50 19.81 7.15 -3.38
C ILE A 50 19.35 8.30 -4.29
N ALA A 51 18.16 8.83 -4.04
CA ALA A 51 17.59 9.98 -4.74
C ALA A 51 18.32 11.31 -4.46
N ARG A 52 19.16 11.37 -3.42
CA ARG A 52 19.80 12.59 -2.86
C ARG A 52 18.84 13.58 -2.19
N GLN A 53 17.63 13.15 -1.83
CA GLN A 53 16.73 13.93 -0.97
C GLN A 53 17.20 13.90 0.50
N ILE A 54 17.83 12.79 0.91
CA ILE A 54 18.60 12.71 2.16
C ILE A 54 20.08 12.74 1.77
N GLU A 55 20.74 13.87 2.01
CA GLU A 55 22.13 14.07 1.56
C GLU A 55 23.16 13.31 2.41
N GLU A 56 22.94 13.28 3.73
CA GLU A 56 23.87 12.71 4.70
C GLU A 56 23.50 11.27 5.04
N ARG A 57 24.41 10.34 4.76
CA ARG A 57 24.26 8.91 5.07
C ARG A 57 24.01 8.66 6.55
N GLU A 58 24.68 9.43 7.41
CA GLU A 58 24.66 9.31 8.86
C GLU A 58 23.26 9.57 9.45
N ARG A 59 22.40 10.34 8.75
CA ARG A 59 21.01 10.57 9.18
C ARG A 59 20.16 9.30 9.14
N LEU A 60 20.60 8.27 8.40
CA LEU A 60 19.94 6.97 8.37
C LEU A 60 20.34 6.08 9.55
N LEU A 61 21.41 6.42 10.30
CA LEU A 61 21.91 5.64 11.43
C LEU A 61 21.39 6.25 12.75
N LEU A 62 20.23 5.79 13.21
CA LEU A 62 19.53 6.42 14.34
C LEU A 62 20.11 6.07 15.71
N ALA A 63 20.87 4.96 15.79
CA ALA A 63 21.57 4.55 17.01
C ALA A 63 22.81 3.71 16.67
N THR A 64 23.73 3.65 17.63
CA THR A 64 24.95 2.80 17.58
C THR A 64 24.97 1.83 18.77
N PRO A 65 25.77 0.75 18.70
CA PRO A 65 26.02 -0.13 19.86
C PRO A 65 26.40 0.63 21.14
N GLU A 66 27.28 1.63 21.04
CA GLU A 66 27.73 2.44 22.17
C GLU A 66 26.58 3.29 22.73
N SER A 67 25.74 3.84 21.87
CA SER A 67 24.57 4.61 22.30
C SER A 67 23.56 3.73 23.04
N PHE A 68 23.38 2.47 22.60
CA PHE A 68 22.55 1.48 23.29
C PHE A 68 23.13 1.09 24.64
N ALA A 69 24.43 0.81 24.70
CA ALA A 69 25.12 0.48 25.94
C ALA A 69 25.03 1.62 26.96
N ARG A 70 25.31 2.87 26.54
CA ARG A 70 25.30 4.04 27.42
C ARG A 70 23.90 4.41 27.90
N ARG A 71 22.90 4.41 27.00
CA ARG A 71 21.55 4.87 27.33
C ARG A 71 20.71 3.78 28.01
N TYR A 72 20.88 2.53 27.59
CA TYR A 72 20.01 1.44 27.99
C TYR A 72 20.74 0.25 28.60
N ARG A 73 22.06 0.27 28.79
CA ARG A 73 22.82 -0.89 29.31
C ARG A 73 22.48 -2.17 28.54
N ILE A 74 22.38 -2.05 27.21
CA ILE A 74 22.10 -3.17 26.30
C ILE A 74 23.41 -3.52 25.59
N CYS A 75 23.76 -4.80 25.60
CA CYS A 75 24.86 -5.30 24.79
C CYS A 75 24.36 -5.49 23.35
N VAL A 76 25.05 -4.90 22.38
CA VAL A 76 24.72 -5.08 20.96
C VAL A 76 25.92 -5.74 20.28
N LYS A 77 25.70 -6.93 19.73
CA LYS A 77 26.68 -7.68 18.93
C LYS A 77 26.29 -7.54 17.46
N VAL A 78 26.94 -6.60 16.77
CA VAL A 78 26.85 -6.44 15.30
C VAL A 78 27.76 -7.46 14.60
N GLN A 79 27.56 -7.64 13.29
CA GLN A 79 28.29 -8.66 12.50
C GLN A 79 28.24 -10.06 13.15
N THR A 80 27.12 -10.35 13.82
CA THR A 80 26.93 -11.57 14.61
C THR A 80 25.62 -12.23 14.20
N GLU A 81 25.72 -13.39 13.56
CA GLU A 81 24.58 -14.14 13.03
C GLU A 81 24.16 -15.25 13.98
N ALA A 82 22.85 -15.41 14.21
CA ALA A 82 22.30 -16.57 14.92
C ALA A 82 22.13 -17.73 13.93
N LEU A 83 22.85 -18.83 14.19
CA LEU A 83 22.92 -19.99 13.29
C LEU A 83 22.00 -21.13 13.72
N GLU A 84 21.79 -21.30 15.03
CA GLU A 84 21.05 -22.45 15.57
C GLU A 84 20.35 -22.08 16.88
N LEU A 85 19.13 -22.58 17.06
CA LEU A 85 18.31 -22.35 18.25
C LEU A 85 18.01 -23.68 18.94
N ASP A 86 18.70 -23.92 20.06
CA ASP A 86 18.49 -25.07 20.94
C ASP A 86 17.45 -24.71 22.01
N ARG A 87 16.20 -25.06 21.74
CA ARG A 87 15.06 -24.77 22.62
C ARG A 87 15.13 -25.49 23.95
N ALA A 88 15.59 -26.74 23.95
CA ALA A 88 15.67 -27.57 25.16
C ALA A 88 16.79 -27.08 26.09
N GLY A 89 17.94 -26.70 25.52
CA GLY A 89 19.05 -26.09 26.26
C GLY A 89 18.92 -24.59 26.50
N GLN A 90 17.86 -23.95 25.99
CA GLN A 90 17.61 -22.50 26.04
C GLN A 90 18.83 -21.65 25.66
N ARG A 91 19.40 -21.94 24.49
CA ARG A 91 20.59 -21.25 23.98
C ARG A 91 20.58 -21.10 22.46
N VAL A 92 21.30 -20.10 21.97
CA VAL A 92 21.45 -19.81 20.55
C VAL A 92 22.92 -19.93 20.18
N ARG A 93 23.24 -20.69 19.14
CA ARG A 93 24.58 -20.72 18.56
C ARG A 93 24.71 -19.53 17.63
N ILE A 94 25.74 -18.74 17.83
CA ILE A 94 26.01 -17.55 17.03
C ILE A 94 27.37 -17.68 16.36
N HIS A 95 27.55 -16.94 15.27
CA HIS A 95 28.84 -16.73 14.62
C HIS A 95 29.10 -15.24 14.57
N GLY A 96 30.11 -14.79 15.31
CA GLY A 96 30.54 -13.39 15.34
C GLY A 96 31.99 -13.24 14.87
N PRO A 97 32.57 -12.02 15.01
CA PRO A 97 33.96 -11.76 14.63
C PRO A 97 34.99 -12.66 15.34
N ASP A 98 34.66 -13.12 16.55
CA ASP A 98 35.52 -13.98 17.38
C ASP A 98 35.26 -15.49 17.15
N GLY A 99 34.37 -15.84 16.21
CA GLY A 99 34.00 -17.23 15.88
C GLY A 99 32.66 -17.67 16.46
N ASP A 100 32.51 -19.00 16.61
CA ASP A 100 31.27 -19.63 17.07
C ASP A 100 31.17 -19.66 18.60
N GLU A 101 30.05 -19.23 19.15
CA GLU A 101 29.75 -19.35 20.59
C GLU A 101 28.27 -19.69 20.86
N TRP A 102 27.98 -20.25 22.04
CA TRP A 102 26.63 -20.48 22.51
C TRP A 102 26.23 -19.44 23.55
N LEU A 103 25.15 -18.70 23.28
CA LEU A 103 24.58 -17.72 24.22
C LEU A 103 23.30 -18.27 24.88
N PRO A 104 23.22 -18.34 26.22
CA PRO A 104 22.01 -18.75 26.90
C PRO A 104 20.96 -17.63 26.94
N TYR A 105 19.69 -17.98 27.05
CA TYR A 105 18.59 -17.05 27.25
C TYR A 105 17.55 -17.59 28.23
N ASP A 106 16.87 -16.70 28.96
CA ASP A 106 15.65 -17.05 29.70
C ASP A 106 14.40 -16.65 28.87
N ARG A 107 14.54 -15.61 28.05
CA ARG A 107 13.55 -15.15 27.07
C ARG A 107 14.23 -14.81 25.74
N LEU A 108 13.57 -15.12 24.64
CA LEU A 108 14.05 -14.85 23.28
C LEU A 108 13.02 -14.03 22.50
N ILE A 109 13.45 -13.02 21.77
CA ILE A 109 12.62 -12.28 20.82
C ILE A 109 13.23 -12.39 19.42
N LEU A 110 12.46 -12.95 18.48
CA LEU A 110 12.80 -13.03 17.07
C LEU A 110 12.26 -11.78 16.33
N GLY A 111 13.16 -11.00 15.76
CA GLY A 111 12.87 -9.76 15.03
C GLY A 111 13.68 -9.66 13.73
N GLN A 112 13.94 -10.79 13.09
CA GLN A 112 14.80 -10.90 11.89
C GLN A 112 14.19 -10.26 10.63
N GLY A 113 12.88 -10.00 10.65
CA GLY A 113 12.18 -9.33 9.56
C GLY A 113 12.07 -10.20 8.31
N GLY A 114 12.42 -9.63 7.17
CA GLY A 114 12.31 -10.29 5.87
C GLY A 114 13.59 -10.21 5.03
N LEU A 115 13.52 -10.82 3.86
CA LEU A 115 14.53 -10.80 2.81
C LEU A 115 13.88 -10.39 1.48
N PRO A 116 14.51 -9.52 0.68
CA PRO A 116 14.04 -9.22 -0.65
C PRO A 116 14.04 -10.50 -1.50
N VAL A 117 13.02 -10.66 -2.32
CA VAL A 117 12.93 -11.80 -3.25
C VAL A 117 13.75 -11.49 -4.49
N ARG A 118 14.71 -12.36 -4.79
CA ARG A 118 15.41 -12.39 -6.08
C ARG A 118 14.80 -13.51 -6.93
N PRO A 119 14.13 -13.20 -8.05
CA PRO A 119 13.59 -14.24 -8.93
C PRO A 119 14.69 -15.17 -9.43
N PRO A 120 14.47 -16.50 -9.46
CA PRO A 120 15.47 -17.47 -9.90
C PRO A 120 15.54 -17.55 -11.43
N LEU A 121 15.99 -16.47 -12.06
CA LEU A 121 16.09 -16.35 -13.52
C LEU A 121 17.55 -16.16 -13.98
N PRO A 122 17.91 -16.52 -15.24
CA PRO A 122 19.27 -16.37 -15.76
C PRO A 122 19.78 -14.92 -15.66
N GLY A 123 20.99 -14.73 -15.13
CA GLY A 123 21.59 -13.41 -14.93
C GLY A 123 21.02 -12.62 -13.76
N SER A 124 20.12 -13.20 -12.96
CA SER A 124 19.56 -12.54 -11.77
C SER A 124 20.61 -12.14 -10.73
N ASP A 125 21.81 -12.73 -10.74
CA ASP A 125 22.93 -12.48 -9.85
C ASP A 125 24.04 -11.60 -10.48
N ALA A 126 23.79 -11.02 -11.66
CA ALA A 126 24.78 -10.23 -12.36
C ALA A 126 25.20 -8.97 -11.57
N PRO A 127 26.43 -8.44 -11.79
CA PRO A 127 26.99 -7.34 -10.97
C PRO A 127 26.21 -6.02 -11.00
N HIS A 128 25.38 -5.81 -12.02
CA HIS A 128 24.54 -4.63 -12.20
C HIS A 128 23.09 -4.85 -11.71
N VAL A 129 22.82 -5.97 -11.04
CA VAL A 129 21.49 -6.38 -10.56
C VAL A 129 21.40 -6.32 -9.04
N PHE A 130 20.59 -5.38 -8.55
CA PHE A 130 20.49 -5.04 -7.13
C PHE A 130 19.14 -5.44 -6.54
N THR A 131 19.15 -5.53 -5.22
CA THR A 131 17.98 -5.53 -4.33
C THR A 131 18.27 -4.49 -3.26
N LEU A 132 17.25 -3.89 -2.64
CA LEU A 132 17.44 -2.89 -1.59
C LEU A 132 16.73 -3.32 -0.30
N TRP A 133 17.50 -3.51 0.78
CA TRP A 133 16.96 -3.90 2.09
C TRP A 133 17.74 -3.33 3.27
N SER A 134 19.07 -3.26 3.12
CA SER A 134 20.00 -2.83 4.18
C SER A 134 20.87 -1.65 3.76
N VAL A 135 21.54 -1.01 4.73
CA VAL A 135 22.52 0.05 4.45
C VAL A 135 23.66 -0.44 3.53
N PRO A 136 24.24 -1.64 3.71
CA PRO A 136 25.20 -2.18 2.74
C PRO A 136 24.65 -2.35 1.32
N ASP A 137 23.36 -2.66 1.16
CA ASP A 137 22.76 -2.73 -0.19
C ASP A 137 22.67 -1.34 -0.83
N MET A 138 22.25 -0.34 -0.04
CA MET A 138 22.22 1.06 -0.44
C MET A 138 23.62 1.56 -0.81
N ASP A 139 24.62 1.31 0.03
CA ASP A 139 26.01 1.75 -0.20
C ASP A 139 26.56 1.15 -1.51
N ARG A 140 26.30 -0.14 -1.77
CA ARG A 140 26.71 -0.80 -3.03
C ARG A 140 26.03 -0.20 -4.25
N LEU A 141 24.72 0.04 -4.16
CA LEU A 141 23.95 0.64 -5.25
C LEU A 141 24.40 2.09 -5.52
N ASP A 142 24.58 2.90 -4.48
CA ASP A 142 25.02 4.29 -4.63
C ASP A 142 26.42 4.38 -5.24
N ALA A 143 27.34 3.55 -4.77
CA ALA A 143 28.70 3.46 -5.31
C ALA A 143 28.70 3.01 -6.77
N PHE A 144 27.83 2.06 -7.14
CA PHE A 144 27.67 1.62 -8.52
C PHE A 144 27.21 2.76 -9.42
N ILE A 145 26.17 3.50 -9.01
CA ILE A 145 25.65 4.66 -9.77
C ILE A 145 26.73 5.74 -9.92
N ALA A 146 27.47 6.06 -8.85
CA ALA A 146 28.51 7.08 -8.88
C ALA A 146 29.67 6.70 -9.82
N THR A 147 30.05 5.43 -9.82
CA THR A 147 31.21 4.92 -10.59
C THR A 147 30.88 4.69 -12.05
N HIS A 148 29.76 4.01 -12.32
CA HIS A 148 29.41 3.53 -13.66
C HIS A 148 28.49 4.48 -14.43
N ARG A 149 27.83 5.42 -13.74
CA ARG A 149 26.92 6.41 -14.34
C ARG A 149 25.94 5.78 -15.33
N PRO A 150 25.12 4.80 -14.88
CA PRO A 150 24.19 4.09 -15.74
C PRO A 150 23.24 5.07 -16.45
N ALA A 151 23.01 4.87 -17.74
CA ALA A 151 22.08 5.70 -18.50
C ALA A 151 20.65 5.17 -18.41
N THR A 152 20.49 3.85 -18.27
CA THR A 152 19.19 3.17 -18.21
C THR A 152 19.05 2.30 -16.96
N ALA A 153 17.84 2.26 -16.40
CA ALA A 153 17.48 1.38 -15.30
C ALA A 153 16.16 0.63 -15.58
N VAL A 154 16.13 -0.64 -15.22
CA VAL A 154 14.90 -1.45 -15.16
C VAL A 154 14.58 -1.79 -13.71
N VAL A 155 13.43 -1.32 -13.23
CA VAL A 155 12.89 -1.68 -11.91
C VAL A 155 11.84 -2.77 -12.10
N VAL A 156 12.05 -3.91 -11.47
CA VAL A 156 11.17 -5.07 -11.58
C VAL A 156 10.31 -5.19 -10.32
N GLY A 157 9.01 -4.96 -10.47
CA GLY A 157 8.03 -4.87 -9.40
C GLY A 157 7.55 -3.43 -9.18
N GLY A 158 6.25 -3.20 -9.31
CA GLY A 158 5.56 -1.92 -9.15
C GLY A 158 4.91 -1.72 -7.78
N GLY A 159 5.46 -2.33 -6.73
CA GLY A 159 5.07 -2.07 -5.34
C GLY A 159 5.83 -0.89 -4.72
N PHE A 160 5.58 -0.59 -3.44
CA PHE A 160 6.17 0.54 -2.69
C PHE A 160 7.65 0.81 -3.01
N ILE A 161 8.52 -0.17 -2.74
CA ILE A 161 9.98 -0.05 -2.92
C ILE A 161 10.33 0.20 -4.40
N GLY A 162 9.65 -0.47 -5.32
CA GLY A 162 9.88 -0.31 -6.75
C GLY A 162 9.54 1.11 -7.21
N LEU A 163 8.44 1.67 -6.73
CA LEU A 163 8.04 3.04 -7.05
C LEU A 163 8.99 4.09 -6.46
N GLU A 164 9.37 3.95 -5.19
CA GLU A 164 10.34 4.85 -4.56
C GLU A 164 11.69 4.83 -5.27
N MET A 165 12.11 3.66 -5.75
CA MET A 165 13.36 3.52 -6.49
C MET A 165 13.27 3.97 -7.93
N ALA A 166 12.11 3.85 -8.57
CA ALA A 166 11.89 4.42 -9.90
C ALA A 166 11.99 5.94 -9.87
N GLU A 167 11.40 6.58 -8.86
CA GLU A 167 11.57 8.01 -8.58
C GLU A 167 13.04 8.34 -8.29
N ALA A 168 13.70 7.57 -7.41
CA ALA A 168 15.11 7.81 -7.07
C ALA A 168 16.03 7.75 -8.30
N PHE A 169 15.83 6.79 -9.20
CA PHE A 169 16.62 6.69 -10.44
C PHE A 169 16.31 7.83 -11.41
N HIS A 170 15.05 8.22 -11.54
CA HIS A 170 14.66 9.37 -12.34
C HIS A 170 15.31 10.67 -11.84
N GLU A 171 15.28 10.95 -10.53
CA GLU A 171 15.91 12.13 -9.95
C GLU A 171 17.44 12.15 -10.12
N ARG A 172 18.03 10.97 -10.34
CA ARG A 172 19.46 10.81 -10.67
C ARG A 172 19.75 10.96 -12.16
N GLY A 173 18.74 11.28 -12.98
CA GLY A 173 18.86 11.44 -14.43
C GLY A 173 18.97 10.12 -15.19
N ILE A 174 18.57 8.99 -14.59
CA ILE A 174 18.64 7.66 -15.20
C ILE A 174 17.30 7.37 -15.88
N ALA A 175 17.32 7.06 -17.18
CA ALA A 175 16.12 6.69 -17.91
C ALA A 175 15.56 5.38 -17.36
N THR A 176 14.34 5.42 -16.80
CA THR A 176 13.83 4.35 -15.96
C THR A 176 12.59 3.70 -16.56
N THR A 177 12.58 2.36 -16.58
CA THR A 177 11.40 1.55 -16.91
C THR A 177 10.99 0.68 -15.72
N VAL A 178 9.73 0.77 -15.31
CA VAL A 178 9.11 -0.12 -14.32
C VAL A 178 8.43 -1.27 -15.06
N VAL A 179 8.76 -2.51 -14.67
CA VAL A 179 8.16 -3.74 -15.20
C VAL A 179 7.38 -4.41 -14.08
N GLU A 180 6.06 -4.55 -14.24
CA GLU A 180 5.14 -5.18 -13.31
C GLU A 180 4.43 -6.35 -14.00
N MET A 181 4.48 -7.52 -13.35
CA MET A 181 3.85 -8.73 -13.85
C MET A 181 2.32 -8.68 -13.74
N LEU A 182 1.82 -7.94 -12.75
CA LEU A 182 0.40 -7.78 -12.49
C LEU A 182 -0.23 -6.69 -13.39
N PRO A 183 -1.57 -6.63 -13.46
CA PRO A 183 -2.26 -5.71 -14.37
C PRO A 183 -2.07 -4.22 -14.05
N THR A 184 -1.65 -3.87 -12.83
CA THR A 184 -1.38 -2.49 -12.43
C THR A 184 -0.21 -2.42 -11.45
N VAL A 185 0.53 -1.31 -11.48
CA VAL A 185 1.40 -0.93 -10.36
C VAL A 185 0.54 -0.68 -9.12
N MET A 186 1.11 -0.84 -7.92
CA MET A 186 0.38 -0.76 -6.65
C MET A 186 -0.84 -1.68 -6.61
N SER A 187 -0.71 -2.90 -7.14
CA SER A 187 -1.76 -3.94 -7.23
C SER A 187 -2.45 -4.34 -5.91
N LEU A 188 -1.99 -3.84 -4.76
CA LEU A 188 -2.73 -3.96 -3.49
C LEU A 188 -3.97 -3.06 -3.46
N MET A 189 -3.90 -1.91 -4.15
CA MET A 189 -5.00 -1.00 -4.40
C MET A 189 -5.87 -1.50 -5.56
N ASP A 190 -7.07 -0.96 -5.68
CA ASP A 190 -7.95 -1.22 -6.81
C ASP A 190 -7.40 -0.54 -8.09
N PRO A 191 -7.70 -1.10 -9.28
CA PRO A 191 -7.02 -0.73 -10.52
C PRO A 191 -7.06 0.75 -10.88
N GLU A 192 -8.14 1.46 -10.55
CA GLU A 192 -8.28 2.90 -10.82
C GLU A 192 -7.20 3.74 -10.13
N PHE A 193 -6.64 3.28 -9.00
CA PHE A 193 -5.53 3.93 -8.31
C PHE A 193 -4.18 3.55 -8.94
N GLY A 194 -4.01 2.29 -9.36
CA GLY A 194 -2.82 1.86 -10.10
C GLY A 194 -2.66 2.61 -11.43
N VAL A 195 -3.75 2.92 -12.13
CA VAL A 195 -3.75 3.75 -13.34
C VAL A 195 -3.32 5.19 -13.04
N GLN A 196 -3.80 5.77 -11.93
CA GLN A 196 -3.39 7.12 -11.51
C GLN A 196 -1.90 7.17 -11.18
N VAL A 197 -1.39 6.17 -10.46
CA VAL A 197 0.04 6.05 -10.16
C VAL A 197 0.87 5.89 -11.43
N ALA A 198 0.46 5.03 -12.37
CA ALA A 198 1.16 4.85 -13.64
C ALA A 198 1.20 6.15 -14.46
N ARG A 199 0.11 6.92 -14.48
CA ARG A 199 0.06 8.22 -15.17
C ARG A 199 1.00 9.25 -14.54
N GLU A 200 1.12 9.27 -13.21
CA GLU A 200 2.08 10.15 -12.52
C GLU A 200 3.52 9.81 -12.94
N LEU A 201 3.87 8.52 -12.94
CA LEU A 201 5.19 8.05 -13.39
C LEU A 201 5.48 8.46 -14.84
N GLU A 202 4.53 8.21 -15.74
CA GLU A 202 4.67 8.54 -17.16
C GLU A 202 4.70 10.05 -17.44
N GLY A 203 3.98 10.85 -16.64
CA GLY A 203 4.06 12.31 -16.66
C GLY A 203 5.46 12.83 -16.34
N HIS A 204 6.23 12.03 -15.60
CA HIS A 204 7.65 12.24 -15.30
C HIS A 204 8.58 11.40 -16.19
N GLN A 205 8.11 10.93 -17.36
CA GLN A 205 8.90 10.18 -18.33
C GLN A 205 9.49 8.86 -17.80
N VAL A 206 8.93 8.31 -16.73
CA VAL A 206 9.21 6.93 -16.30
C VAL A 206 8.27 6.00 -17.05
N HIS A 207 8.83 5.05 -17.80
CA HIS A 207 8.03 4.09 -18.55
C HIS A 207 7.45 3.01 -17.63
N VAL A 208 6.21 2.62 -17.85
CA VAL A 208 5.54 1.58 -17.05
C VAL A 208 5.00 0.49 -17.97
N LEU A 209 5.46 -0.74 -17.75
CA LEU A 209 5.02 -1.95 -18.44
C LEU A 209 4.33 -2.86 -17.43
N THR A 210 3.01 -3.02 -17.56
CA THR A 210 2.20 -3.96 -16.75
C THR A 210 1.93 -5.25 -17.51
N ASP A 211 1.35 -6.24 -16.84
CA ASP A 211 1.07 -7.57 -17.42
C ASP A 211 2.31 -8.22 -18.06
N THR A 212 3.50 -7.84 -17.60
CA THR A 212 4.78 -8.20 -18.23
C THR A 212 5.81 -8.58 -17.16
N GLY A 213 6.41 -9.77 -17.31
CA GLY A 213 7.47 -10.23 -16.42
C GLY A 213 8.86 -10.07 -17.04
N VAL A 214 9.89 -10.33 -16.23
CA VAL A 214 11.28 -10.49 -16.71
C VAL A 214 11.59 -11.98 -16.84
N GLN A 215 12.17 -12.36 -17.98
CA GLN A 215 12.56 -13.72 -18.29
C GLN A 215 14.07 -13.97 -18.07
N ALA A 216 14.93 -13.03 -18.43
CA ALA A 216 16.38 -13.13 -18.25
C ALA A 216 17.05 -11.74 -18.18
N VAL A 217 18.23 -11.68 -17.55
CA VAL A 217 19.13 -10.52 -17.60
C VAL A 217 20.39 -10.90 -18.39
N HIS A 218 20.60 -10.24 -19.53
CA HIS A 218 21.72 -10.48 -20.43
C HIS A 218 22.88 -9.55 -20.05
N THR A 219 23.88 -10.11 -19.37
CA THR A 219 24.93 -9.31 -18.72
C THR A 219 25.91 -8.65 -19.69
N ALA A 220 26.26 -9.34 -20.79
CA ALA A 220 27.22 -8.80 -21.74
C ALA A 220 26.63 -7.64 -22.57
N GLU A 221 25.35 -7.77 -22.91
CA GLU A 221 24.57 -6.83 -23.70
C GLU A 221 23.98 -5.70 -22.86
N ARG A 222 23.91 -5.88 -21.53
CA ARG A 222 23.21 -4.99 -20.58
C ARG A 222 21.75 -4.81 -20.96
N GLU A 223 21.07 -5.93 -21.16
CA GLU A 223 19.66 -5.95 -21.54
C GLU A 223 18.84 -6.82 -20.58
N VAL A 224 17.58 -6.45 -20.41
CA VAL A 224 16.58 -7.29 -19.74
C VAL A 224 15.63 -7.84 -20.81
N GLU A 225 15.49 -9.16 -20.88
CA GLU A 225 14.51 -9.82 -21.74
C GLU A 225 13.20 -10.00 -20.98
N LEU A 226 12.12 -9.47 -21.55
CA LEU A 226 10.77 -9.56 -21.01
C LEU A 226 10.11 -10.87 -21.43
N THR A 227 9.06 -11.28 -20.72
CA THR A 227 8.24 -12.45 -21.07
C THR A 227 7.53 -12.32 -22.43
N THR A 228 7.48 -11.11 -22.98
CA THR A 228 6.95 -10.83 -24.33
C THR A 228 7.99 -11.03 -25.44
N GLY A 229 9.25 -11.34 -25.09
CA GLY A 229 10.40 -11.42 -26.01
C GLY A 229 11.03 -10.06 -26.34
N VAL A 230 10.46 -8.96 -25.87
CA VAL A 230 11.05 -7.62 -26.01
C VAL A 230 12.29 -7.53 -25.12
N ARG A 231 13.35 -6.88 -25.63
CA ARG A 231 14.56 -6.58 -24.87
C ARG A 231 14.65 -5.09 -24.57
N LEU A 232 14.98 -4.77 -23.32
CA LEU A 232 15.13 -3.40 -22.84
C LEU A 232 16.60 -3.15 -22.45
N PRO A 233 17.19 -1.99 -22.81
CA PRO A 233 18.49 -1.61 -22.29
C PRO A 233 18.42 -1.38 -20.78
N ALA A 234 19.38 -1.91 -20.03
CA ALA A 234 19.41 -1.88 -18.58
C ALA A 234 20.86 -1.88 -18.05
N ASP A 235 21.49 -0.71 -17.98
CA ASP A 235 22.78 -0.56 -17.30
C ASP A 235 22.69 -0.87 -15.79
N LEU A 236 21.48 -0.78 -15.25
CA LEU A 236 21.13 -1.05 -13.86
C LEU A 236 19.80 -1.80 -13.79
N VAL A 237 19.74 -2.87 -12.99
CA VAL A 237 18.49 -3.58 -12.71
C VAL A 237 18.24 -3.60 -11.21
N LEU A 238 17.00 -3.31 -10.79
CA LEU A 238 16.58 -3.45 -9.40
C LEU A 238 15.42 -4.43 -9.30
N PHE A 239 15.61 -5.53 -8.55
CA PHE A 239 14.51 -6.39 -8.13
C PHE A 239 13.83 -5.83 -6.88
N ALA A 240 12.56 -5.47 -7.04
CA ALA A 240 11.64 -5.03 -5.99
C ALA A 240 10.36 -5.91 -5.98
N THR A 241 10.51 -7.22 -6.25
CA THR A 241 9.42 -8.19 -6.42
C THR A 241 8.84 -8.72 -5.10
N GLY A 242 8.88 -7.91 -4.04
CA GLY A 242 8.39 -8.25 -2.71
C GLY A 242 9.43 -8.88 -1.78
N VAL A 243 8.95 -9.24 -0.58
CA VAL A 243 9.77 -9.67 0.56
C VAL A 243 9.20 -10.98 1.11
N ARG A 244 10.10 -11.91 1.44
CA ARG A 244 9.76 -13.14 2.17
C ARG A 244 10.22 -13.02 3.63
N PRO A 245 9.50 -13.57 4.61
CA PRO A 245 9.91 -13.55 6.00
C PRO A 245 11.15 -14.42 6.19
N GLU A 246 12.08 -13.96 7.05
CA GLU A 246 13.24 -14.76 7.46
C GLU A 246 12.78 -15.76 8.52
N LEU A 247 12.69 -17.04 8.13
CA LEU A 247 12.14 -18.11 8.96
C LEU A 247 13.11 -19.29 9.14
N THR A 248 14.35 -19.18 8.67
CA THR A 248 15.30 -20.30 8.64
C THR A 248 15.52 -20.85 10.06
N LEU A 249 15.89 -19.98 10.99
CA LEU A 249 16.12 -20.33 12.40
C LEU A 249 14.86 -20.91 13.06
N ALA A 250 13.71 -20.26 12.85
CA ALA A 250 12.43 -20.69 13.44
C ALA A 250 12.00 -22.08 12.94
N ARG A 251 12.15 -22.35 11.63
CA ARG A 251 11.83 -23.66 11.03
C ARG A 251 12.75 -24.75 11.53
N GLN A 252 14.05 -24.49 11.58
CA GLN A 252 15.04 -25.46 12.09
C GLN A 252 14.79 -25.79 13.56
N ALA A 253 14.32 -24.83 14.36
CA ALA A 253 13.93 -25.01 15.75
C ALA A 253 12.53 -25.64 15.95
N GLY A 254 11.83 -26.00 14.87
CA GLY A 254 10.50 -26.60 14.94
C GLY A 254 9.42 -25.67 15.49
N LEU A 255 9.54 -24.35 15.29
CA LEU A 255 8.45 -23.41 15.58
C LEU A 255 7.40 -23.46 14.46
N GLU A 256 6.15 -23.20 14.82
CA GLU A 256 5.01 -23.34 13.92
C GLU A 256 4.99 -22.24 12.85
N ILE A 257 4.85 -22.63 11.58
CA ILE A 257 4.72 -21.70 10.45
C ILE A 257 3.29 -21.75 9.93
N GLY A 258 2.66 -20.59 9.85
CA GLY A 258 1.25 -20.47 9.56
C GLY A 258 0.94 -20.43 8.06
N ALA A 259 -0.36 -20.43 7.74
CA ALA A 259 -0.84 -20.58 6.37
C ALA A 259 -0.53 -19.37 5.46
N SER A 260 -0.39 -18.15 6.00
CA SER A 260 0.13 -17.00 5.21
C SER A 260 1.65 -17.02 5.04
N GLY A 261 2.33 -18.08 5.52
CA GLY A 261 3.76 -18.29 5.38
C GLY A 261 4.61 -17.44 6.32
N GLY A 262 4.05 -16.93 7.43
CA GLY A 262 4.76 -16.27 8.53
C GLY A 262 4.89 -17.17 9.76
N LEU A 263 5.70 -16.77 10.73
CA LEU A 263 5.81 -17.43 12.04
C LEU A 263 4.51 -17.24 12.82
N VAL A 264 3.93 -18.33 13.32
CA VAL A 264 2.70 -18.27 14.13
C VAL A 264 3.01 -17.69 15.50
N VAL A 265 2.20 -16.72 15.90
CA VAL A 265 2.18 -16.18 17.25
C VAL A 265 0.75 -16.01 17.75
N ASN A 266 0.57 -16.09 19.07
CA ASN A 266 -0.68 -15.72 19.73
C ASN A 266 -0.85 -14.19 19.84
N GLU A 267 -1.93 -13.73 20.45
CA GLU A 267 -2.24 -12.31 20.67
C GLU A 267 -1.20 -11.59 21.55
N PHE A 268 -0.39 -12.32 22.31
CA PHE A 268 0.72 -11.79 23.11
C PHE A 268 2.06 -11.85 22.36
N LEU A 269 2.04 -12.14 21.06
CA LEU A 269 3.23 -12.28 20.20
C LEU A 269 4.19 -13.38 20.65
N GLN A 270 3.68 -14.38 21.38
CA GLN A 270 4.40 -15.57 21.81
C GLN A 270 4.27 -16.66 20.75
N THR A 271 5.35 -17.38 20.48
CA THR A 271 5.38 -18.50 19.52
C THR A 271 4.81 -19.78 20.14
N SER A 272 4.91 -20.92 19.44
CA SER A 272 4.61 -22.24 20.02
C SER A 272 5.55 -22.65 21.17
N ASP A 273 6.62 -21.89 21.42
CA ASP A 273 7.44 -22.00 22.62
C ASP A 273 7.13 -20.85 23.62
N PRO A 274 6.84 -21.16 24.89
CA PRO A 274 6.44 -20.15 25.86
C PRO A 274 7.55 -19.14 26.21
N ASN A 275 8.82 -19.46 25.94
CA ASN A 275 9.95 -18.57 26.22
C ASN A 275 10.39 -17.76 24.99
N ILE A 276 9.75 -17.95 23.83
CA ILE A 276 10.14 -17.33 22.57
C ILE A 276 8.97 -16.51 22.02
N TYR A 277 9.27 -15.24 21.73
CA TYR A 277 8.35 -14.26 21.16
C TYR A 277 8.86 -13.83 19.79
N ALA A 278 8.01 -13.23 18.98
CA ALA A 278 8.40 -12.73 17.67
C ALA A 278 7.66 -11.47 17.24
N ALA A 279 8.29 -10.63 16.43
CA ALA A 279 7.72 -9.37 15.97
C ALA A 279 8.22 -9.00 14.56
N GLY A 280 7.49 -8.11 13.90
CA GLY A 280 7.84 -7.54 12.60
C GLY A 280 7.45 -8.43 11.42
N ASP A 281 8.12 -8.22 10.30
CA ASP A 281 7.73 -8.78 9.00
C ASP A 281 7.74 -10.31 8.94
N MET A 282 8.36 -10.98 9.93
CA MET A 282 8.45 -12.43 9.98
C MET A 282 7.19 -13.11 10.49
N ILE A 283 6.34 -12.42 11.24
CA ILE A 283 5.17 -13.03 11.89
C ILE A 283 3.90 -12.95 11.04
N GLU A 284 2.99 -13.88 11.30
CA GLU A 284 1.62 -13.81 10.83
C GLU A 284 0.74 -13.13 11.89
N VAL A 285 -0.10 -12.17 11.46
CA VAL A 285 -1.01 -11.41 12.32
C VAL A 285 -2.44 -11.49 11.82
N GLU A 286 -3.40 -11.18 12.68
CA GLU A 286 -4.79 -11.03 12.24
C GLU A 286 -4.99 -9.70 11.50
N HIS A 287 -5.60 -9.76 10.31
CA HIS A 287 -6.08 -8.59 9.61
C HIS A 287 -7.46 -8.19 10.14
N LEU A 288 -7.54 -7.03 10.79
CA LEU A 288 -8.67 -6.64 11.64
C LEU A 288 -10.04 -6.61 10.95
N VAL A 289 -10.09 -6.30 9.67
CA VAL A 289 -11.37 -6.20 8.93
C VAL A 289 -11.86 -7.58 8.49
N SER A 290 -10.95 -8.42 7.99
CA SER A 290 -11.29 -9.72 7.40
C SER A 290 -11.25 -10.87 8.40
N GLY A 291 -10.62 -10.67 9.57
CA GLY A 291 -10.35 -11.72 10.56
C GLY A 291 -9.38 -12.80 10.09
N ARG A 292 -8.85 -12.68 8.87
CA ARG A 292 -7.92 -13.66 8.30
C ARG A 292 -6.52 -13.40 8.80
N ARG A 293 -5.76 -14.47 8.90
CA ARG A 293 -4.33 -14.40 9.16
C ARG A 293 -3.59 -13.91 7.91
N ALA A 294 -2.66 -12.97 8.08
CA ALA A 294 -1.94 -12.30 7.02
C ALA A 294 -0.56 -11.83 7.47
N ARG A 295 0.33 -11.54 6.51
CA ARG A 295 1.57 -10.79 6.76
C ARG A 295 1.39 -9.33 6.38
N VAL A 296 1.85 -8.44 7.25
CA VAL A 296 1.81 -6.99 7.02
C VAL A 296 3.22 -6.42 7.28
N PRO A 297 4.13 -6.52 6.29
CA PRO A 297 5.52 -6.13 6.43
C PRO A 297 5.68 -4.60 6.37
N LEU A 298 5.32 -3.93 7.47
CA LEU A 298 5.32 -2.47 7.61
C LEU A 298 5.98 -2.07 8.93
N ALA A 299 6.74 -0.97 8.88
CA ALA A 299 7.52 -0.50 10.02
C ALA A 299 6.65 -0.12 11.24
N GLY A 300 5.48 0.48 11.02
CA GLY A 300 4.55 0.85 12.10
C GLY A 300 4.09 -0.34 12.94
N PRO A 301 3.51 -1.40 12.33
CA PRO A 301 3.29 -2.69 12.98
C PRO A 301 4.52 -3.26 13.67
N ALA A 302 5.68 -3.33 13.00
CA ALA A 302 6.89 -3.93 13.56
C ALA A 302 7.35 -3.26 14.86
N ASN A 303 7.37 -1.92 14.91
CA ASN A 303 7.73 -1.17 16.12
C ASN A 303 6.73 -1.42 17.26
N ARG A 304 5.42 -1.35 16.97
CA ARG A 304 4.38 -1.62 17.98
C ARG A 304 4.47 -3.05 18.52
N GLN A 305 4.68 -4.02 17.64
CA GLN A 305 4.87 -5.43 17.99
C GLN A 305 6.12 -5.63 18.84
N GLY A 306 7.24 -4.99 18.51
CA GLY A 306 8.46 -5.05 19.33
C GLY A 306 8.22 -4.59 20.78
N ARG A 307 7.52 -3.48 20.96
CA ARG A 307 7.11 -2.99 22.29
C ARG A 307 6.24 -4.01 23.05
N ILE A 308 5.30 -4.64 22.35
CA ILE A 308 4.37 -5.62 22.91
C ILE A 308 5.10 -6.91 23.29
N ALA A 309 5.88 -7.49 22.37
CA ALA A 309 6.66 -8.69 22.57
C ALA A 309 7.61 -8.54 23.77
N ALA A 310 8.30 -7.41 23.89
CA ALA A 310 9.12 -7.12 25.07
C ALA A 310 8.31 -7.01 26.36
N SER A 311 7.14 -6.37 26.33
CA SER A 311 6.30 -6.27 27.53
C SER A 311 5.88 -7.68 27.99
N ASN A 312 5.44 -8.53 27.07
CA ASN A 312 5.02 -9.90 27.38
C ASN A 312 6.19 -10.80 27.82
N ALA A 313 7.35 -10.72 27.15
CA ALA A 313 8.55 -11.44 27.54
C ALA A 313 9.02 -11.08 28.96
N MET A 314 8.82 -9.83 29.36
CA MET A 314 9.15 -9.29 30.69
C MET A 314 8.00 -9.46 31.72
N GLY A 315 6.95 -10.21 31.40
CA GLY A 315 5.86 -10.51 32.34
C GLY A 315 4.80 -9.41 32.50
N VAL A 316 4.73 -8.44 31.58
CA VAL A 316 3.69 -7.40 31.52
C VAL A 316 2.71 -7.71 30.38
N PRO A 317 1.52 -8.28 30.66
CA PRO A 317 0.57 -8.67 29.64
C PRO A 317 0.09 -7.50 28.79
N MET A 318 0.23 -7.64 27.47
CA MET A 318 -0.18 -6.64 26.49
C MET A 318 -0.58 -7.37 25.20
N PRO A 319 -1.87 -7.40 24.81
CA PRO A 319 -2.29 -8.02 23.56
C PRO A 319 -2.01 -7.12 22.35
N TYR A 320 -1.78 -7.72 21.19
CA TYR A 320 -1.73 -7.04 19.90
C TYR A 320 -3.10 -7.04 19.24
N GLY A 321 -3.64 -5.85 18.99
CA GLY A 321 -4.95 -5.66 18.37
C GLY A 321 -4.98 -5.86 16.86
N GLY A 322 -4.11 -6.68 16.27
CA GLY A 322 -4.08 -6.93 14.83
C GLY A 322 -3.59 -5.75 13.96
N ALA A 323 -3.72 -5.90 12.63
CA ALA A 323 -3.25 -4.94 11.64
C ALA A 323 -4.33 -4.56 10.61
N LEU A 324 -4.27 -3.32 10.12
CA LEU A 324 -5.14 -2.80 9.05
C LEU A 324 -4.46 -2.73 7.69
N GLY A 325 -3.13 -2.88 7.62
CA GLY A 325 -2.39 -2.65 6.37
C GLY A 325 -2.33 -1.18 5.93
N THR A 326 -2.53 -0.22 6.85
CA THR A 326 -2.41 1.22 6.55
C THR A 326 -1.04 1.54 5.98
N SER A 327 -1.01 2.10 4.77
CA SER A 327 0.21 2.38 4.02
C SER A 327 0.04 3.59 3.11
N VAL A 328 1.17 4.25 2.82
CA VAL A 328 1.25 5.42 1.94
C VAL A 328 2.56 5.38 1.18
N VAL A 329 2.58 5.95 -0.02
CA VAL A 329 3.77 6.08 -0.86
C VAL A 329 3.75 7.43 -1.59
N LYS A 330 4.93 8.06 -1.67
CA LYS A 330 5.16 9.24 -2.51
C LYS A 330 5.46 8.76 -3.93
N ILE A 331 4.83 9.41 -4.91
CA ILE A 331 5.14 9.24 -6.33
C ILE A 331 5.29 10.63 -6.91
N PHE A 332 6.53 11.10 -7.04
CA PHE A 332 6.85 12.46 -7.48
C PHE A 332 6.08 13.52 -6.67
N GLY A 333 5.18 14.26 -7.33
CA GLY A 333 4.36 15.28 -6.70
C GLY A 333 3.07 14.74 -6.06
N ALA A 334 2.80 13.44 -6.19
CA ALA A 334 1.57 12.79 -5.73
C ALA A 334 1.81 11.86 -4.53
N THR A 335 0.71 11.45 -3.92
CA THR A 335 0.66 10.49 -2.83
C THR A 335 -0.44 9.47 -3.12
N ALA A 336 -0.13 8.19 -2.97
CA ALA A 336 -1.11 7.11 -2.95
C ALA A 336 -1.15 6.48 -1.56
N GLY A 337 -2.34 6.15 -1.05
CA GLY A 337 -2.45 5.49 0.26
C GLY A 337 -3.69 4.62 0.38
N MET A 338 -3.61 3.66 1.30
CA MET A 338 -4.71 2.73 1.57
C MET A 338 -4.73 2.26 3.03
N THR A 339 -5.90 1.81 3.48
CA THR A 339 -6.09 1.13 4.77
C THR A 339 -7.28 0.17 4.70
N GLY A 340 -7.21 -0.96 5.40
CA GLY A 340 -8.23 -2.00 5.35
C GLY A 340 -8.22 -2.77 4.02
N LEU A 341 -9.40 -3.16 3.55
CA LEU A 341 -9.57 -3.99 2.36
C LEU A 341 -9.83 -3.14 1.10
N SER A 342 -9.18 -3.50 -0.01
CA SER A 342 -9.62 -3.09 -1.34
C SER A 342 -10.95 -3.76 -1.70
N GLU A 343 -11.63 -3.29 -2.75
CA GLU A 343 -12.89 -3.88 -3.19
C GLU A 343 -12.72 -5.37 -3.51
N ARG A 344 -11.67 -5.71 -4.26
CA ARG A 344 -11.34 -7.10 -4.59
C ARG A 344 -11.09 -7.94 -3.32
N ALA A 345 -10.33 -7.40 -2.37
CA ALA A 345 -10.02 -8.11 -1.13
C ALA A 345 -11.24 -8.29 -0.23
N ALA A 346 -12.14 -7.31 -0.17
CA ALA A 346 -13.39 -7.39 0.56
C ALA A 346 -14.34 -8.44 -0.04
N ARG A 347 -14.49 -8.48 -1.36
CA ARG A 347 -15.28 -9.52 -2.05
C ARG A 347 -14.69 -10.91 -1.81
N ALA A 348 -13.36 -11.06 -1.94
CA ALA A 348 -12.67 -12.32 -1.65
C ALA A 348 -12.74 -12.74 -0.16
N ALA A 349 -13.01 -11.78 0.74
CA ALA A 349 -13.27 -12.02 2.15
C ALA A 349 -14.73 -12.46 2.45
N GLY A 350 -15.63 -12.39 1.46
CA GLY A 350 -17.02 -12.83 1.58
C GLY A 350 -18.01 -11.73 1.97
N PHE A 351 -17.61 -10.45 1.92
CA PHE A 351 -18.52 -9.33 2.21
C PHE A 351 -19.45 -9.03 1.02
N ASP A 352 -20.65 -8.54 1.30
CA ASP A 352 -21.49 -7.86 0.31
C ASP A 352 -21.01 -6.42 0.13
N VAL A 353 -20.25 -6.17 -0.93
CA VAL A 353 -19.45 -4.94 -1.05
C VAL A 353 -20.20 -3.83 -1.79
N GLY A 354 -20.30 -2.68 -1.12
CA GLY A 354 -20.60 -1.38 -1.70
C GLY A 354 -19.36 -0.50 -1.83
N VAL A 355 -19.41 0.45 -2.77
CA VAL A 355 -18.32 1.35 -3.10
C VAL A 355 -18.84 2.76 -3.29
N ALA A 356 -18.13 3.72 -2.70
CA ALA A 356 -18.33 5.15 -2.90
C ALA A 356 -17.02 5.79 -3.33
N ILE A 357 -16.99 6.44 -4.49
CA ILE A 357 -15.82 7.17 -5.01
C ILE A 357 -16.19 8.64 -5.13
N VAL A 358 -15.33 9.50 -4.61
CA VAL A 358 -15.44 10.95 -4.73
C VAL A 358 -14.13 11.54 -5.25
N HIS A 359 -14.26 12.55 -6.09
CA HIS A 359 -13.18 13.42 -6.53
C HIS A 359 -13.44 14.80 -5.94
N ALA A 360 -12.67 15.15 -4.92
CA ALA A 360 -12.94 16.33 -4.09
C ALA A 360 -11.67 17.10 -3.79
N ASN A 361 -11.77 18.41 -3.57
CA ASN A 361 -10.61 19.21 -3.20
C ASN A 361 -10.17 18.86 -1.77
N HIS A 362 -8.85 18.80 -1.55
CA HIS A 362 -8.30 18.54 -0.23
C HIS A 362 -8.61 19.65 0.79
N HIS A 363 -8.89 20.87 0.33
CA HIS A 363 -9.43 21.98 1.11
C HIS A 363 -10.42 22.83 0.29
N ALA A 364 -10.95 23.92 0.87
CA ALA A 364 -11.95 24.76 0.24
C ALA A 364 -11.50 25.28 -1.14
N LYS A 365 -12.33 25.11 -2.16
CA LYS A 365 -12.01 25.43 -3.57
C LYS A 365 -11.68 26.92 -3.80
N TYR A 366 -12.30 27.81 -3.04
CA TYR A 366 -12.08 29.26 -3.16
C TYR A 366 -10.76 29.72 -2.52
N TYR A 367 -10.11 28.87 -1.73
CA TYR A 367 -8.80 29.18 -1.13
C TYR A 367 -7.67 28.80 -2.11
N PRO A 368 -6.59 29.61 -2.23
CA PRO A 368 -5.49 29.32 -3.14
C PRO A 368 -4.83 27.96 -2.86
N GLY A 369 -4.36 27.29 -3.92
CA GLY A 369 -3.63 26.02 -3.79
C GLY A 369 -4.51 24.78 -3.74
N ALA A 370 -5.83 24.90 -3.84
CA ALA A 370 -6.72 23.74 -3.87
C ALA A 370 -6.32 22.74 -4.97
N ARG A 371 -6.24 21.47 -4.58
CA ARG A 371 -5.93 20.30 -5.42
C ARG A 371 -7.00 19.24 -5.17
N GLU A 372 -7.47 18.63 -6.24
CA GLU A 372 -8.39 17.50 -6.20
C GLU A 372 -7.64 16.24 -5.73
N LEU A 373 -8.33 15.38 -4.98
CA LEU A 373 -7.92 14.03 -4.63
C LEU A 373 -9.06 13.06 -4.95
N SER A 374 -8.68 11.85 -5.35
CA SER A 374 -9.56 10.69 -5.49
C SER A 374 -9.64 9.98 -4.14
N LEU A 375 -10.84 9.71 -3.64
CA LEU A 375 -11.07 8.94 -2.42
C LEU A 375 -12.14 7.86 -2.68
N LYS A 376 -11.82 6.61 -2.33
CA LYS A 376 -12.71 5.45 -2.36
C LYS A 376 -12.96 4.94 -0.96
N LEU A 377 -14.23 4.73 -0.61
CA LEU A 377 -14.65 3.91 0.53
C LEU A 377 -15.16 2.56 0.03
N VAL A 378 -14.77 1.51 0.72
CA VAL A 378 -15.28 0.14 0.57
C VAL A 378 -16.07 -0.17 1.84
N TYR A 379 -17.33 -0.60 1.71
CA TYR A 379 -18.20 -0.86 2.85
C TYR A 379 -19.05 -2.11 2.66
N ASP A 380 -19.53 -2.66 3.77
CA ASP A 380 -20.46 -3.78 3.80
C ASP A 380 -21.91 -3.26 3.63
N ARG A 381 -22.61 -3.72 2.61
CA ARG A 381 -24.00 -3.32 2.31
C ARG A 381 -24.98 -3.80 3.37
N THR A 382 -24.66 -4.87 4.12
CA THR A 382 -25.58 -5.47 5.09
C THR A 382 -25.73 -4.65 6.37
N ASN A 383 -24.69 -3.91 6.76
CA ASN A 383 -24.60 -3.25 8.06
C ASN A 383 -23.92 -1.86 8.00
N ALA A 384 -23.64 -1.37 6.79
CA ALA A 384 -22.96 -0.10 6.52
C ALA A 384 -21.54 0.02 7.12
N ARG A 385 -20.91 -1.07 7.58
CA ARG A 385 -19.58 -1.04 8.18
C ARG A 385 -18.52 -0.66 7.15
N LEU A 386 -17.61 0.24 7.51
CA LEU A 386 -16.43 0.52 6.71
C LEU A 386 -15.52 -0.72 6.67
N LEU A 387 -15.07 -1.09 5.47
CA LEU A 387 -14.16 -2.22 5.22
C LEU A 387 -12.78 -1.77 4.75
N GLY A 388 -12.70 -0.62 4.08
CA GLY A 388 -11.42 -0.07 3.65
C GLY A 388 -11.54 1.30 2.99
N GLY A 389 -10.39 1.92 2.80
CA GLY A 389 -10.24 3.24 2.21
C GLY A 389 -9.00 3.31 1.33
N GLN A 390 -9.11 4.00 0.20
CA GLN A 390 -8.01 4.22 -0.74
C GLN A 390 -8.06 5.63 -1.29
N ALA A 391 -6.91 6.27 -1.43
CA ALA A 391 -6.83 7.63 -1.95
C ALA A 391 -5.59 7.87 -2.81
N PHE A 392 -5.73 8.80 -3.75
CA PHE A 392 -4.64 9.31 -4.59
C PHE A 392 -4.81 10.82 -4.81
N GLY A 393 -3.72 11.57 -4.80
CA GLY A 393 -3.73 12.99 -5.11
C GLY A 393 -2.45 13.72 -4.70
N HIS A 394 -2.35 15.00 -5.06
CA HIS A 394 -1.16 15.82 -4.79
C HIS A 394 -1.16 16.50 -3.41
N ALA A 395 -2.24 16.39 -2.64
CA ALA A 395 -2.33 16.98 -1.31
C ALA A 395 -3.43 16.31 -0.45
N GLY A 396 -3.17 16.20 0.85
CA GLY A 396 -4.14 15.81 1.88
C GLY A 396 -4.64 14.36 1.80
N VAL A 397 -3.88 13.46 1.16
CA VAL A 397 -4.16 12.02 1.04
C VAL A 397 -3.91 11.31 2.37
N ASP A 398 -2.73 11.50 2.94
CA ASP A 398 -2.31 11.01 4.25
C ASP A 398 -3.35 11.27 5.35
N LYS A 399 -3.83 12.52 5.46
CA LYS A 399 -4.88 12.91 6.43
C LYS A 399 -6.15 12.06 6.28
N ARG A 400 -6.58 11.78 5.05
CA ARG A 400 -7.81 11.00 4.78
C ARG A 400 -7.59 9.53 5.10
N ILE A 401 -6.41 8.99 4.78
CA ILE A 401 -6.06 7.61 5.12
C ILE A 401 -5.97 7.42 6.64
N ASP A 402 -5.40 8.37 7.39
CA ASP A 402 -5.33 8.31 8.85
C ASP A 402 -6.71 8.35 9.51
N VAL A 403 -7.60 9.22 9.05
CA VAL A 403 -9.00 9.27 9.52
C VAL A 403 -9.70 7.92 9.28
N LEU A 404 -9.52 7.33 8.09
CA LEU A 404 -10.13 6.04 7.76
C LEU A 404 -9.51 4.88 8.54
N ALA A 405 -8.21 4.93 8.83
CA ALA A 405 -7.56 3.93 9.67
C ALA A 405 -8.12 3.95 11.10
N MET A 406 -8.35 5.14 11.66
CA MET A 406 -9.00 5.28 12.97
C MET A 406 -10.45 4.81 12.95
N ALA A 407 -11.19 5.13 11.89
CA ALA A 407 -12.56 4.65 11.71
C ALA A 407 -12.65 3.12 11.63
N LEU A 408 -11.75 2.46 10.88
CA LEU A 408 -11.68 1.00 10.81
C LEU A 408 -11.34 0.37 12.16
N LEU A 409 -10.42 0.98 12.91
CA LEU A 409 -10.08 0.53 14.26
C LEU A 409 -11.30 0.62 15.20
N GLY A 410 -12.07 1.71 15.08
CA GLY A 410 -13.34 1.92 15.79
C GLY A 410 -14.52 1.11 15.24
N ARG A 411 -14.32 0.33 14.17
CA ARG A 411 -15.37 -0.45 13.46
C ARG A 411 -16.56 0.42 13.03
N MET A 412 -16.29 1.68 12.68
CA MET A 412 -17.32 2.66 12.35
C MET A 412 -18.09 2.29 11.08
N THR A 413 -19.35 2.68 11.07
CA THR A 413 -20.27 2.63 9.94
C THR A 413 -20.20 3.90 9.10
N LEU A 414 -20.72 3.85 7.87
CA LEU A 414 -20.85 5.04 7.03
C LEU A 414 -21.68 6.15 7.70
N HIS A 415 -22.68 5.79 8.50
CA HIS A 415 -23.51 6.74 9.25
C HIS A 415 -22.70 7.52 10.28
N GLU A 416 -21.78 6.86 10.95
CA GLU A 416 -20.88 7.53 11.91
C GLU A 416 -19.83 8.35 11.16
N LEU A 417 -19.26 7.85 10.04
CA LEU A 417 -18.33 8.63 9.20
C LEU A 417 -18.96 9.91 8.66
N ALA A 418 -20.24 9.86 8.28
CA ALA A 418 -20.99 11.01 7.77
C ALA A 418 -21.07 12.15 8.81
N GLN A 419 -21.03 11.82 10.10
CA GLN A 419 -21.17 12.76 11.22
C GLN A 419 -19.87 13.17 11.89
N VAL A 420 -18.71 12.64 11.46
CA VAL A 420 -17.43 13.00 12.09
C VAL A 420 -17.15 14.49 11.93
N ASP A 421 -16.92 15.15 13.07
CA ASP A 421 -16.54 16.56 13.16
C ASP A 421 -15.01 16.72 13.00
N LEU A 422 -14.58 16.95 11.76
CA LEU A 422 -13.17 17.14 11.40
C LEU A 422 -12.79 18.62 11.37
N SER A 423 -11.53 18.92 11.67
CA SER A 423 -11.03 20.31 11.68
C SER A 423 -11.23 21.00 10.34
N TYR A 424 -11.91 22.15 10.37
CA TYR A 424 -12.18 22.97 9.21
C TYR A 424 -11.72 24.42 9.40
N ALA A 425 -10.86 24.85 8.48
CA ALA A 425 -10.74 26.22 8.00
C ALA A 425 -10.35 26.17 6.52
N PRO A 426 -10.52 27.25 5.74
CA PRO A 426 -10.32 27.24 4.29
C PRO A 426 -8.97 26.66 3.79
N PRO A 427 -7.83 26.85 4.47
CA PRO A 427 -6.55 26.27 4.06
C PRO A 427 -6.42 24.75 4.29
N TYR A 428 -7.28 24.15 5.11
CA TYR A 428 -7.04 22.79 5.64
C TYR A 428 -8.11 21.77 5.23
N SER A 429 -9.35 22.22 5.02
CA SER A 429 -10.47 21.36 4.65
C SER A 429 -11.60 22.13 3.98
N SER A 430 -12.72 21.45 3.74
CA SER A 430 -14.01 22.02 3.37
C SER A 430 -15.00 21.81 4.52
N ALA A 431 -16.13 22.51 4.51
CA ALA A 431 -17.17 22.37 5.54
C ALA A 431 -17.64 20.92 5.70
N ASN A 432 -17.68 20.16 4.60
CA ASN A 432 -17.72 18.71 4.62
C ASN A 432 -16.39 18.20 4.05
N ASP A 433 -15.63 17.43 4.83
CA ASP A 433 -14.40 16.81 4.36
C ASP A 433 -14.71 15.77 3.26
N PRO A 434 -13.78 15.50 2.32
CA PRO A 434 -13.88 14.35 1.41
C PRO A 434 -14.34 13.05 2.09
N VAL A 435 -13.95 12.78 3.34
CA VAL A 435 -14.47 11.62 4.11
C VAL A 435 -15.98 11.71 4.34
N ASN A 436 -16.50 12.85 4.82
CA ASN A 436 -17.94 13.05 5.00
C ASN A 436 -18.68 12.90 3.67
N VAL A 437 -18.15 13.52 2.60
CA VAL A 437 -18.78 13.48 1.27
C VAL A 437 -18.84 12.05 0.72
N ALA A 438 -17.77 11.27 0.89
CA ALA A 438 -17.77 9.87 0.46
C ALA A 438 -18.74 9.01 1.29
N ALA A 439 -18.87 9.29 2.59
CA ALA A 439 -19.85 8.63 3.44
C ALA A 439 -21.30 8.96 3.00
N PHE A 440 -21.61 10.23 2.72
CA PHE A 440 -22.92 10.63 2.17
C PHE A 440 -23.23 9.90 0.86
N VAL A 441 -22.24 9.72 -0.03
CA VAL A 441 -22.41 8.97 -1.28
C VAL A 441 -22.73 7.49 -0.99
N GLY A 442 -22.06 6.87 -0.01
CA GLY A 442 -22.36 5.50 0.40
C GLY A 442 -23.73 5.34 1.08
N GLU A 443 -24.13 6.28 1.95
CA GLU A 443 -25.47 6.27 2.56
C GLU A 443 -26.58 6.40 1.52
N ASN A 444 -26.38 7.24 0.51
CA ASN A 444 -27.33 7.41 -0.58
C ASN A 444 -27.48 6.15 -1.46
N ASP A 445 -26.41 5.35 -1.61
CA ASP A 445 -26.46 4.04 -2.25
C ASP A 445 -27.26 3.05 -1.39
N LEU A 446 -26.96 2.96 -0.10
CA LEU A 446 -27.64 2.05 0.85
C LEU A 446 -29.14 2.35 0.98
N ALA A 447 -29.52 3.63 1.04
CA ALA A 447 -30.93 4.04 1.07
C ALA A 447 -31.65 3.84 -0.27
N GLY A 448 -30.91 3.49 -1.33
CA GLY A 448 -31.39 3.43 -2.70
C GLY A 448 -31.74 4.79 -3.28
N TYR A 449 -31.48 5.91 -2.59
CA TYR A 449 -31.79 7.25 -3.10
C TYR A 449 -31.01 7.58 -4.36
N SER A 450 -29.79 7.08 -4.46
CA SER A 450 -28.92 7.14 -5.63
C SER A 450 -28.05 5.88 -5.65
N PRO A 451 -28.61 4.73 -6.11
CA PRO A 451 -27.86 3.48 -6.18
C PRO A 451 -26.61 3.67 -7.05
N ASN A 452 -25.46 3.19 -6.61
CA ASN A 452 -24.19 3.41 -7.29
C ASN A 452 -23.86 2.25 -8.25
N ILE A 453 -23.19 2.61 -9.36
CA ILE A 453 -22.44 1.69 -10.21
C ILE A 453 -21.00 2.18 -10.31
N THR A 454 -20.02 1.28 -10.29
CA THR A 454 -18.61 1.63 -10.51
C THR A 454 -18.30 1.79 -12.00
N ALA A 455 -17.18 2.43 -12.33
CA ALA A 455 -16.75 2.60 -13.72
C ALA A 455 -16.56 1.25 -14.42
N SER A 456 -15.88 0.30 -13.75
CA SER A 456 -15.69 -1.06 -14.25
C SER A 456 -17.02 -1.80 -14.50
N GLN A 457 -17.95 -1.74 -13.54
CA GLN A 457 -19.28 -2.35 -13.69
C GLN A 457 -20.08 -1.73 -14.84
N LEU A 458 -20.01 -0.40 -15.01
CA LEU A 458 -20.68 0.27 -16.12
C LEU A 458 -20.05 -0.12 -17.45
N ALA A 459 -18.72 -0.18 -17.53
CA ALA A 459 -18.00 -0.58 -18.74
C ALA A 459 -18.34 -2.02 -19.18
N ASP A 460 -18.57 -2.94 -18.23
CA ASP A 460 -19.05 -4.28 -18.54
C ASP A 460 -20.53 -4.27 -18.96
N ALA A 461 -21.38 -3.48 -18.28
CA ALA A 461 -22.81 -3.37 -18.62
C ALA A 461 -23.03 -2.79 -20.03
N LEU A 462 -22.18 -1.88 -20.49
CA LEU A 462 -22.24 -1.29 -21.83
C LEU A 462 -21.91 -2.28 -22.96
N GLN A 463 -21.24 -3.39 -22.64
CA GLN A 463 -20.95 -4.47 -23.58
C GLN A 463 -21.98 -5.60 -23.56
N SER A 464 -22.99 -5.52 -22.70
CA SER A 464 -24.05 -6.52 -22.61
C SER A 464 -24.99 -6.48 -23.82
N SER A 465 -25.82 -7.51 -23.97
CA SER A 465 -26.86 -7.55 -25.03
C SER A 465 -27.97 -6.50 -24.85
N ALA A 466 -28.10 -5.92 -23.67
CA ALA A 466 -29.09 -4.90 -23.35
C ALA A 466 -28.44 -3.75 -22.54
N PRO A 467 -27.57 -2.94 -23.17
CA PRO A 467 -26.82 -1.91 -22.47
C PRO A 467 -27.74 -0.81 -21.93
N PRO A 468 -27.43 -0.25 -20.74
CA PRO A 468 -28.21 0.84 -20.17
C PRO A 468 -28.12 2.07 -21.08
N LEU A 469 -29.14 2.93 -21.02
CA LEU A 469 -29.00 4.30 -21.51
C LEU A 469 -28.04 5.05 -20.60
N VAL A 470 -26.97 5.59 -21.17
CA VAL A 470 -26.09 6.52 -20.47
C VAL A 470 -26.68 7.92 -20.58
N LEU A 471 -27.01 8.53 -19.44
CA LEU A 471 -27.47 9.91 -19.35
C LEU A 471 -26.33 10.79 -18.80
N ASP A 472 -25.74 11.60 -19.67
CA ASP A 472 -24.71 12.56 -19.31
C ASP A 472 -25.34 13.91 -18.95
N VAL A 473 -25.26 14.28 -17.67
CA VAL A 473 -25.87 15.52 -17.17
C VAL A 473 -24.88 16.69 -17.02
N ARG A 474 -23.71 16.58 -17.66
CA ARG A 474 -22.77 17.70 -17.79
C ARG A 474 -23.25 18.73 -18.81
N ASN A 475 -22.64 19.91 -18.76
CA ASN A 475 -22.91 20.95 -19.75
C ASN A 475 -22.38 20.53 -21.14
N PRO A 476 -22.92 21.07 -22.24
CA PRO A 476 -22.55 20.66 -23.60
C PRO A 476 -21.05 20.75 -23.88
N ASP A 477 -20.36 21.78 -23.37
CA ASP A 477 -18.91 21.94 -23.57
C ASP A 477 -18.10 20.81 -22.95
N GLU A 478 -18.50 20.33 -21.75
CA GLU A 478 -17.84 19.20 -21.08
C GLU A 478 -18.09 17.88 -21.84
N TYR A 479 -19.29 17.72 -22.42
CA TYR A 479 -19.67 16.56 -23.22
C TYR A 479 -18.90 16.53 -24.55
N LEU A 480 -18.82 17.68 -25.23
CA LEU A 480 -18.08 17.82 -26.49
C LEU A 480 -16.59 17.57 -26.30
N ALA A 481 -16.01 18.03 -25.19
CA ALA A 481 -14.60 17.78 -24.88
C ALA A 481 -14.28 16.30 -24.73
N ALA A 482 -15.09 15.56 -23.97
CA ALA A 482 -15.07 14.10 -23.99
C ALA A 482 -16.31 13.46 -23.37
N HIS A 483 -16.78 12.32 -23.89
CA HIS A 483 -17.95 11.61 -23.38
C HIS A 483 -17.93 10.10 -23.66
N ILE A 484 -18.85 9.38 -23.00
CA ILE A 484 -19.12 7.95 -23.26
C ILE A 484 -19.92 7.85 -24.57
N GLN A 485 -19.43 7.07 -25.53
CA GLN A 485 -20.11 6.90 -26.81
C GLN A 485 -21.57 6.47 -26.65
N GLY A 486 -22.49 7.15 -27.36
CA GLY A 486 -23.92 6.86 -27.32
C GLY A 486 -24.67 7.44 -26.11
N ALA A 487 -24.00 8.24 -25.27
CA ALA A 487 -24.67 8.92 -24.16
C ALA A 487 -25.65 10.00 -24.65
N LEU A 488 -26.80 10.10 -23.98
CA LEU A 488 -27.76 11.19 -24.13
C LEU A 488 -27.31 12.36 -23.25
N ASN A 489 -27.01 13.52 -23.83
CA ASN A 489 -26.63 14.71 -23.07
C ASN A 489 -27.84 15.59 -22.74
N ILE A 490 -28.17 15.70 -21.46
CA ILE A 490 -29.18 16.62 -20.94
C ILE A 490 -28.61 17.25 -19.67
N PRO A 491 -28.15 18.52 -19.70
CA PRO A 491 -27.60 19.20 -18.53
C PRO A 491 -28.53 19.09 -17.32
N VAL A 492 -27.95 18.93 -16.12
CA VAL A 492 -28.72 18.67 -14.89
C VAL A 492 -29.85 19.69 -14.64
N ASP A 493 -29.63 20.95 -15.03
CA ASP A 493 -30.58 22.04 -14.86
C ASP A 493 -31.79 21.92 -15.82
N ASP A 494 -31.61 21.25 -16.96
CA ASP A 494 -32.64 21.03 -17.98
C ASP A 494 -33.41 19.71 -17.79
N VAL A 495 -32.90 18.77 -16.98
CA VAL A 495 -33.48 17.43 -16.81
C VAL A 495 -34.98 17.48 -16.47
N ARG A 496 -35.42 18.42 -15.64
CA ARG A 496 -36.84 18.56 -15.26
C ARG A 496 -37.73 18.94 -16.44
N ALA A 497 -37.25 19.84 -17.29
CA ALA A 497 -38.01 20.30 -18.46
C ALA A 497 -38.01 19.26 -19.59
N ARG A 498 -36.98 18.40 -19.63
CA ARG A 498 -36.72 17.43 -20.71
C ARG A 498 -36.96 15.97 -20.30
N LEU A 499 -37.77 15.73 -19.27
CA LEU A 499 -38.10 14.38 -18.79
C LEU A 499 -38.67 13.46 -19.86
N SER A 500 -39.47 14.01 -20.79
CA SER A 500 -40.07 13.24 -21.88
C SER A 500 -39.07 12.62 -22.85
N GLU A 501 -37.83 13.15 -22.90
CA GLU A 501 -36.76 12.63 -23.75
C GLU A 501 -36.05 11.43 -23.12
N ILE A 502 -36.28 11.17 -21.82
CA ILE A 502 -35.61 10.11 -21.07
C ILE A 502 -36.54 8.88 -21.01
N PRO A 503 -36.21 7.76 -21.68
CA PRO A 503 -37.07 6.57 -21.75
C PRO A 503 -37.26 5.92 -20.38
N ARG A 504 -38.48 5.43 -20.11
CA ARG A 504 -38.88 4.85 -18.81
C ARG A 504 -38.74 3.33 -18.74
N ASP A 505 -38.64 2.68 -19.90
CA ASP A 505 -38.62 1.24 -20.11
C ASP A 505 -37.21 0.65 -20.19
N ARG A 506 -36.17 1.48 -19.99
CA ARG A 506 -34.76 1.07 -20.06
C ARG A 506 -34.05 1.27 -18.71
N ALA A 507 -33.02 0.47 -18.47
CA ALA A 507 -32.04 0.77 -17.43
C ALA A 507 -31.31 2.07 -17.77
N ILE A 508 -31.10 2.93 -16.78
CA ILE A 508 -30.42 4.23 -16.96
C ILE A 508 -29.18 4.29 -16.05
N ALA A 509 -28.03 4.60 -16.64
CA ALA A 509 -26.83 4.97 -15.93
C ALA A 509 -26.61 6.48 -16.06
N VAL A 510 -26.81 7.22 -14.99
CA VAL A 510 -26.60 8.67 -14.96
C VAL A 510 -25.17 8.97 -14.55
N HIS A 511 -24.54 9.94 -15.19
CA HIS A 511 -23.26 10.45 -14.72
C HIS A 511 -23.11 11.95 -14.95
N CYS A 512 -22.16 12.53 -14.24
CA CYS A 512 -21.65 13.87 -14.52
C CYS A 512 -20.12 13.84 -14.47
N LYS A 513 -19.45 14.97 -14.18
CA LYS A 513 -17.99 15.00 -13.98
C LYS A 513 -17.52 14.11 -12.83
N SER A 514 -18.02 14.35 -11.61
CA SER A 514 -17.50 13.72 -10.37
C SER A 514 -18.55 12.98 -9.53
N GLY A 515 -19.79 12.88 -10.03
CA GLY A 515 -20.91 12.16 -9.39
C GLY A 515 -22.00 13.05 -8.77
N PHE A 516 -21.69 14.28 -8.33
CA PHE A 516 -22.65 15.15 -7.61
C PHE A 516 -23.88 15.56 -8.45
N ARG A 517 -23.69 16.13 -9.64
CA ARG A 517 -24.82 16.47 -10.53
C ARG A 517 -25.59 15.24 -10.99
N GLY A 518 -24.89 14.11 -11.15
CA GLY A 518 -25.49 12.81 -11.44
C GLY A 518 -26.44 12.35 -10.33
N HIS A 519 -26.05 12.53 -9.07
CA HIS A 519 -26.93 12.30 -7.91
C HIS A 519 -28.19 13.17 -7.98
N LEU A 520 -28.08 14.47 -8.27
CA LEU A 520 -29.25 15.36 -8.40
C LEU A 520 -30.21 14.86 -9.49
N ALA A 521 -29.69 14.50 -10.66
CA ALA A 521 -30.48 13.94 -11.75
C ALA A 521 -31.13 12.60 -11.36
N ALA A 522 -30.39 11.70 -10.70
CA ALA A 522 -30.93 10.45 -10.17
C ALA A 522 -32.10 10.70 -9.20
N ARG A 523 -32.00 11.70 -8.31
CA ARG A 523 -33.08 12.09 -7.39
C ARG A 523 -34.31 12.60 -8.13
N ILE A 524 -34.12 13.47 -9.13
CA ILE A 524 -35.20 13.98 -9.98
C ILE A 524 -35.92 12.80 -10.66
N LEU A 525 -35.18 11.91 -11.30
CA LEU A 525 -35.73 10.76 -12.01
C LEU A 525 -36.46 9.80 -11.07
N ARG A 526 -35.88 9.43 -9.92
CA ARG A 526 -36.60 8.56 -8.95
C ARG A 526 -37.92 9.16 -8.50
N GLN A 527 -37.96 10.46 -8.21
CA GLN A 527 -39.19 11.14 -7.77
C GLN A 527 -40.24 11.25 -8.89
N HIS A 528 -39.84 11.14 -10.15
CA HIS A 528 -40.73 11.02 -11.30
C HIS A 528 -41.01 9.56 -11.71
N GLY A 529 -40.71 8.59 -10.86
CA GLY A 529 -41.12 7.19 -11.03
C GLY A 529 -40.14 6.32 -11.84
N TYR A 530 -38.92 6.77 -12.11
CA TYR A 530 -37.89 5.93 -12.70
C TYR A 530 -37.35 4.95 -11.65
N THR A 531 -37.42 3.64 -11.93
CA THR A 531 -37.08 2.59 -10.96
C THR A 531 -35.77 1.87 -11.26
N ASN A 532 -35.38 1.75 -12.54
CA ASN A 532 -34.16 1.08 -12.98
C ASN A 532 -33.07 2.10 -13.33
N LEU A 533 -32.43 2.63 -12.31
CA LEU A 533 -31.53 3.78 -12.41
C LEU A 533 -30.35 3.60 -11.44
N VAL A 534 -29.14 3.82 -11.95
CA VAL A 534 -27.90 3.89 -11.17
C VAL A 534 -27.15 5.18 -11.47
N ASN A 535 -26.40 5.68 -10.48
CA ASN A 535 -25.48 6.81 -10.63
C ASN A 535 -24.04 6.29 -10.68
N LEU A 536 -23.27 6.76 -11.65
CA LEU A 536 -21.86 6.42 -11.76
C LEU A 536 -21.05 7.10 -10.65
N THR A 537 -20.57 6.30 -9.70
CA THR A 537 -19.78 6.81 -8.57
C THR A 537 -18.43 7.34 -9.05
N GLY A 538 -18.06 8.55 -8.61
CA GLY A 538 -16.94 9.32 -9.15
C GLY A 538 -17.12 9.87 -10.59
N GLY A 539 -18.23 9.59 -11.26
CA GLY A 539 -18.58 10.17 -12.56
C GLY A 539 -17.59 9.88 -13.71
N TRP A 540 -17.57 10.79 -14.68
CA TRP A 540 -16.66 10.74 -15.84
C TRP A 540 -15.20 10.66 -15.44
N THR A 541 -14.76 11.32 -14.36
CA THR A 541 -13.37 11.24 -13.89
C THR A 541 -12.96 9.79 -13.61
N SER A 542 -13.83 9.01 -12.94
CA SER A 542 -13.58 7.57 -12.73
C SER A 542 -13.69 6.76 -14.02
N PHE A 543 -14.65 7.07 -14.90
CA PHE A 543 -14.80 6.35 -16.17
C PHE A 543 -13.62 6.55 -17.12
N ALA A 544 -13.04 7.74 -17.14
CA ALA A 544 -11.86 8.04 -17.95
C ALA A 544 -10.62 7.26 -17.49
N LEU A 545 -10.52 6.93 -16.19
CA LEU A 545 -9.50 6.03 -15.66
C LEU A 545 -9.72 4.59 -16.14
N GLU A 546 -10.96 4.10 -16.09
CA GLU A 546 -11.34 2.78 -16.61
C GLU A 546 -11.07 2.65 -18.12
N CYS A 547 -11.47 3.64 -18.94
CA CYS A 547 -11.16 3.69 -20.37
C CYS A 547 -9.65 3.53 -20.61
N SER A 548 -8.83 4.24 -19.84
CA SER A 548 -7.38 4.23 -19.98
C SER A 548 -6.76 2.89 -19.59
N GLU A 549 -7.30 2.24 -18.56
CA GLU A 549 -6.88 0.90 -18.18
C GLU A 549 -7.17 -0.11 -19.30
N ARG A 550 -8.40 -0.10 -19.82
CA ARG A 550 -8.81 -1.02 -20.90
C ARG A 550 -8.04 -0.76 -22.18
N GLN A 551 -7.73 0.50 -22.49
CA GLN A 551 -6.88 0.86 -23.63
C GLN A 551 -5.47 0.26 -23.49
N ARG A 552 -4.85 0.38 -22.31
CA ARG A 552 -3.53 -0.24 -22.03
C ARG A 552 -3.55 -1.76 -22.25
N LYS A 553 -4.67 -2.40 -21.90
CA LYS A 553 -4.86 -3.86 -22.04
C LYS A 553 -5.29 -4.31 -23.44
N GLY A 554 -5.49 -3.39 -24.39
CA GLY A 554 -6.05 -3.72 -25.70
C GLY A 554 -7.51 -4.22 -25.65
N GLN A 555 -8.25 -3.89 -24.59
CA GLN A 555 -9.63 -4.32 -24.32
C GLN A 555 -10.68 -3.25 -24.63
N LEU A 556 -10.29 -2.16 -25.32
CA LEU A 556 -11.20 -1.08 -25.66
C LEU A 556 -12.07 -1.50 -26.87
N THR A 557 -13.38 -1.62 -26.66
CA THR A 557 -14.34 -1.87 -27.75
C THR A 557 -14.84 -0.55 -28.34
N PRO A 558 -15.40 -0.53 -29.57
CA PRO A 558 -16.03 0.67 -30.12
C PRO A 558 -17.11 1.25 -29.21
N GLN A 559 -17.87 0.44 -28.47
CA GLN A 559 -18.90 0.91 -27.54
C GLN A 559 -18.33 1.57 -26.26
N LEU A 560 -17.04 1.36 -25.98
CA LEU A 560 -16.33 1.91 -24.83
C LEU A 560 -15.42 3.08 -25.21
N GLN A 561 -15.48 3.56 -26.46
CA GLN A 561 -14.66 4.69 -26.86
C GLN A 561 -15.06 5.93 -26.07
N CYS A 562 -14.11 6.39 -25.25
CA CYS A 562 -14.08 7.75 -24.74
C CYS A 562 -13.75 8.66 -25.95
N ILE A 563 -14.76 9.29 -26.55
CA ILE A 563 -14.53 10.25 -27.65
C ILE A 563 -13.83 11.45 -27.05
N THR A 564 -12.65 11.81 -27.55
CA THR A 564 -11.99 13.09 -27.23
C THR A 564 -12.22 14.04 -28.40
N GLY A 565 -12.82 15.19 -28.13
CA GLY A 565 -13.12 16.23 -29.12
C GLY A 565 -11.92 17.07 -29.54
#